data_AF-A0A4U7D333-F1
#
_entry.id   AF-A0A4U7D333-F1
#
_cell.length_a   1.000
_cell.length_b   1.000
_cell.length_c   1.000
_cell.angle_alpha   90.00
_cell.angle_beta   90.00
_cell.angle_gamma   90.00
#
_symmetry.space_group_name_H-M   'P 1'
#
loop_
_entity.id
_entity.type
_entity.pdbx_description
1 polymer ?
#
loop_
_entity_poly.entity_id
_entity_poly.type
_entity_poly.pdbx_seq_one_letter_code
_entity_poly.pdbx_strand_id
1 'polypeptide(L)' 'TLVEKGLIEKSQRDKRTNEYTTTRRGTREIEARVEWEDQYINRDTAD' A
#
# COMPACT_ATOMS: atom_id res chain seq x y z
N THR A 1 13.19 -3.39 -0.29
CA THR A 1 11.96 -3.92 -0.92
C THR A 1 10.73 -3.58 -0.08
N LEU A 2 9.49 -3.77 -0.56
CA LEU A 2 8.27 -3.44 0.24
C LEU A 2 8.13 -4.28 1.52
N VAL A 3 8.63 -5.52 1.48
CA VAL A 3 8.71 -6.41 2.64
C VAL A 3 9.70 -5.87 3.68
N GLU A 4 10.92 -5.48 3.25
CA GLU A 4 11.90 -4.85 4.16
C GLU A 4 11.39 -3.54 4.77
N LYS A 5 10.54 -2.80 4.06
CA LYS A 5 9.89 -1.59 4.58
C LYS A 5 8.75 -1.89 5.56
N GLY A 6 8.34 -3.15 5.71
CA GLY A 6 7.24 -3.57 6.57
C GLY A 6 5.87 -3.08 6.10
N LEU A 7 5.70 -2.84 4.79
CA LEU A 7 4.42 -2.40 4.22
C LEU A 7 3.55 -3.60 3.82
N ILE A 8 4.20 -4.68 3.38
CA ILE A 8 3.57 -5.96 3.07
C ILE A 8 4.29 -7.08 3.80
N GLU A 9 3.56 -8.09 4.21
CA GLU A 9 4.09 -9.36 4.67
C GLU A 9 4.10 -10.35 3.52
N LYS A 10 5.11 -11.21 3.51
CA LYS A 10 5.21 -12.34 2.59
C LYS A 10 5.05 -13.63 3.38
N SER A 11 4.11 -14.47 2.95
CA SER A 11 3.99 -15.86 3.39
C SER A 11 4.15 -16.79 2.20
N GLN A 12 4.14 -18.09 2.48
CA GLN A 12 4.24 -19.14 1.49
C GLN A 12 3.04 -20.06 1.63
N ARG A 13 2.21 -20.15 0.58
CA ARG A 13 1.11 -21.11 0.53
C ARG A 13 1.63 -22.52 0.25
N ASP A 14 2.61 -22.63 -0.66
CA ASP A 14 3.27 -23.89 -1.02
C ASP A 14 4.68 -23.64 -1.59
N LYS A 15 5.41 -24.71 -1.96
CA LYS A 15 6.79 -24.65 -2.48
C LYS A 15 7.00 -23.76 -3.72
N ARG A 16 5.93 -23.39 -4.42
CA ARG A 16 5.95 -22.58 -5.65
C ARG A 16 5.16 -21.28 -5.51
N THR A 17 4.16 -21.22 -4.63
CA THR A 17 3.26 -20.07 -4.48
C THR A 17 3.57 -19.28 -3.22
N ASN A 18 3.95 -18.01 -3.43
CA ASN A 18 4.04 -17.02 -2.36
C ASN A 18 2.71 -16.26 -2.25
N GLU A 19 2.35 -15.87 -1.05
CA GLU A 19 1.25 -14.96 -0.77
C GLU A 19 1.80 -13.66 -0.18
N TYR A 20 1.10 -12.57 -0.45
CA TYR A 20 1.45 -11.26 0.07
C TYR A 20 0.21 -10.61 0.67
N THR A 21 0.36 -10.06 1.86
CA THR A 21 -0.73 -9.40 2.58
C THR A 21 -0.28 -8.03 3.02
N THR A 22 -1.12 -7.02 2.78
CA THR A 22 -0.85 -5.66 3.25
C THR A 22 -0.90 -5.63 4.77
N THR A 23 0.14 -5.07 5.38
CA THR A 23 0.16 -4.88 6.84
C THR A 23 -0.72 -3.71 7.24
N ARG A 24 -1.06 -3.59 8.53
CA ARG A 24 -1.75 -2.40 9.06
C ARG A 24 -0.98 -1.10 8.77
N ARG A 25 0.35 -1.15 8.81
CA ARG A 25 1.19 0.00 8.44
C ARG A 25 1.00 0.33 6.96
N GLY A 26 1.08 -0.67 6.08
CA GLY A 26 0.86 -0.50 4.65
C GLY A 26 -0.49 0.15 4.32
N THR A 27 -1.57 -0.31 4.97
CA THR A 27 -2.89 0.29 4.82
C THR A 27 -2.89 1.77 5.21
N ARG A 28 -2.29 2.12 6.35
CA ARG A 28 -2.19 3.52 6.81
C ARG A 28 -1.44 4.41 5.83
N GLU A 29 -0.33 3.94 5.25
CA GLU A 29 0.42 4.71 4.26
C GLU A 29 -0.40 4.95 2.98
N ILE A 30 -1.20 3.96 2.57
CA ILE A 30 -2.13 4.10 1.43
C ILE A 30 -3.20 5.14 1.75
N GLU A 31 -3.82 5.07 2.93
CA GLU A 31 -4.84 6.04 3.36
C GLU A 31 -4.27 7.46 3.42
N ALA A 32 -3.09 7.64 4.02
CA ALA A 32 -2.41 8.93 4.08
C ALA A 32 -2.07 9.47 2.68
N ARG A 33 -1.72 8.59 1.75
CA ARG A 33 -1.49 8.96 0.35
C ARG A 33 -2.78 9.41 -0.31
N VAL A 34 -3.88 8.68 -0.15
CA VAL A 34 -5.20 9.05 -0.70
C VAL A 34 -5.66 10.41 -0.17
N GLU A 35 -5.51 10.65 1.13
CA GLU A 35 -5.85 11.94 1.74
C GLU A 35 -5.02 13.09 1.16
N TRP A 36 -3.72 12.87 0.95
CA TRP A 36 -2.86 13.85 0.31
C TRP A 36 -3.24 14.08 -1.16
N GLU A 37 -3.55 13.03 -1.92
CA GLU A 37 -3.96 13.16 -3.33
C GLU A 37 -5.28 13.91 -3.47
N ASP A 38 -6.22 13.72 -2.55
CA ASP A 38 -7.49 14.44 -2.57
C ASP A 38 -7.31 15.95 -2.40
N GLN A 39 -6.33 16.36 -1.59
CA GLN A 39 -6.05 17.77 -1.34
C GLN A 39 -5.43 18.50 -2.54
N TYR A 40 -4.66 17.80 -3.37
CA TYR A 40 -3.78 18.45 -4.35
C TYR A 40 -3.92 17.96 -5.79
N ILE A 41 -4.31 16.70 -6.02
CA ILE A 41 -4.39 16.13 -7.37
C ILE A 41 -5.82 16.17 -7.90
N ASN A 42 -6.80 15.75 -7.10
CA ASN A 42 -8.20 15.74 -7.54
C ASN A 42 -8.77 17.14 -7.77
N ARG A 43 -8.28 18.13 -7.01
CA ARG A 43 -8.67 19.54 -7.13
C ARG A 43 -8.23 20.16 -8.47
N ASP A 44 -7.08 19.73 -8.99
CA ASP A 44 -6.51 20.25 -10.25
C ASP A 44 -7.17 19.64 -11.50
N THR A 45 -7.76 18.44 -11.40
CA THR A 45 -8.51 17.81 -12.50
C THR A 45 -9.96 18.29 -12.66
N ALA A 46 -10.44 19.13 -11.74
CA ALA A 46 -11.80 19.68 -11.75
C ALA A 46 -11.90 21.09 -12.39
N ASP A 47 -10.79 21.60 -12.94
CA ASP A 47 -10.69 22.87 -13.68
C ASP A 47 -10.45 22.63 -15.19
#